data_AF-A0A7K4H8E0-F1
#
_entry.id   AF-A0A7K4H8E0-F1
#
_cell.length_a   1.000
_cell.length_b   1.000
_cell.length_c   1.000
_cell.angle_alpha   90.00
_cell.angle_beta   90.00
_cell.angle_gamma   90.00
#
_symmetry.space_group_name_H-M   'P 1'
#
loop_
_entity.id
_entity.type
_entity.pdbx_description
1 polymer ?
#
loop_
_entity_poly.entity_id
_entity_poly.type
_entity_poly.pdbx_seq_one_letter_code
_entity_poly.pdbx_strand_id
1 'polypeptide(L)' 'MQNLDELGSPEEFWDYFFKIFRIPRCTQNEDQIRNFIKNEAEKCGYSTEIDKAKNIVIRIRSN' A
#
# COMPACT_ATOMS: atom_id res chain seq x y z
N MET A 1 -17.91 -8.53 -5.65
CA MET A 1 -17.04 -8.02 -4.58
C MET A 1 -17.79 -8.33 -3.28
N GLN A 2 -17.18 -8.94 -2.27
CA GLN A 2 -17.88 -9.15 -0.99
C GLN A 2 -18.37 -7.81 -0.46
N ASN A 3 -19.52 -7.79 0.22
CA ASN A 3 -20.06 -6.56 0.79
C ASN A 3 -19.10 -6.05 1.88
N LEU A 4 -18.47 -4.90 1.65
CA LEU A 4 -17.49 -4.32 2.58
C LEU A 4 -18.14 -3.85 3.88
N ASP A 5 -19.46 -3.61 3.87
CA ASP A 5 -20.23 -3.13 5.02
C ASP A 5 -20.19 -4.08 6.22
N GLU A 6 -19.98 -5.39 5.97
CA GLU A 6 -19.94 -6.42 7.02
C GLU A 6 -18.59 -6.48 7.75
N LEU A 7 -17.55 -5.86 7.21
CA LEU A 7 -16.19 -5.92 7.75
C LEU A 7 -15.89 -4.81 8.77
N GLY A 8 -16.80 -3.84 8.92
CA GLY A 8 -16.66 -2.71 9.84
C GLY A 8 -15.88 -1.53 9.25
N SER A 9 -15.70 -0.48 10.05
CA SER A 9 -15.06 0.77 9.64
C SER A 9 -13.59 0.88 10.09
N PRO A 10 -12.75 1.70 9.39
CA PRO A 10 -13.10 2.51 8.22
C PRO A 10 -13.09 1.70 6.91
N GLU A 11 -14.00 2.06 5.99
CA GLU A 11 -14.12 1.41 4.67
C GLU A 11 -12.80 1.50 3.87
N GLU A 12 -12.11 2.63 3.98
CA GLU A 12 -10.84 2.91 3.31
C GLU A 12 -9.76 1.88 3.66
N PHE A 13 -9.72 1.41 4.92
CA PHE A 13 -8.77 0.38 5.34
C PHE A 13 -9.02 -0.93 4.58
N TRP A 14 -10.28 -1.35 4.50
CA TRP A 14 -10.64 -2.59 3.83
C TRP A 14 -10.43 -2.53 2.32
N ASP A 15 -10.72 -1.38 1.70
CA ASP A 15 -10.44 -1.17 0.27
C ASP A 15 -8.93 -1.34 -0.03
N TYR A 16 -8.05 -0.68 0.74
CA TYR A 16 -6.61 -0.89 0.60
C TYR A 16 -6.17 -2.32 0.92
N PHE A 17 -6.75 -2.93 1.95
CA PHE A 17 -6.47 -4.33 2.28
C PHE A 17 -6.80 -5.25 1.10
N PHE A 18 -7.96 -5.12 0.46
CA PHE A 18 -8.32 -5.93 -0.71
C PHE A 18 -7.45 -5.66 -1.93
N LYS A 19 -7.08 -4.39 -2.18
CA LYS A 19 -6.12 -4.03 -3.24
C LYS A 19 -4.78 -4.73 -3.03
N ILE A 20 -4.25 -4.67 -1.81
CA ILE A 20 -2.98 -5.33 -1.43
C ILE A 20 -3.11 -6.85 -1.50
N PHE A 21 -4.22 -7.40 -1.00
CA PHE A 21 -4.48 -8.84 -0.94
C PHE A 21 -4.39 -9.49 -2.33
N ARG A 22 -4.93 -8.82 -3.36
CA ARG A 22 -4.92 -9.28 -4.76
C ARG A 22 -3.54 -9.26 -5.43
N ILE A 23 -2.54 -8.60 -4.83
CA ILE A 23 -1.18 -8.54 -5.38
C ILE A 23 -0.38 -9.75 -4.87
N PRO A 24 0.10 -10.65 -5.75
CA PRO A 24 1.04 -11.71 -5.37
C PRO A 24 2.32 -11.10 -4.79
N ARG A 25 2.71 -11.52 -3.59
CA ARG A 25 3.78 -10.87 -2.80
C ARG A 25 4.53 -11.82 -1.88
N CYS A 26 4.76 -13.06 -2.32
CA CYS A 26 5.59 -13.99 -1.55
C CYS A 26 7.03 -13.47 -1.43
N THR A 27 7.79 -14.04 -0.50
CA THR A 27 9.19 -13.70 -0.27
C THR A 27 9.98 -13.69 -1.59
N GLN A 28 10.77 -12.63 -1.82
CA GLN A 28 11.53 -12.32 -3.04
C GLN A 28 10.71 -11.83 -4.26
N ASN A 29 9.38 -11.75 -4.15
CA ASN A 29 8.49 -11.27 -5.21
C ASN A 29 7.72 -10.00 -4.79
N GLU A 30 8.34 -9.13 -4.00
CA GLU A 30 7.70 -7.95 -3.43
C GLU A 30 7.69 -6.73 -4.36
N ASP A 31 8.29 -6.81 -5.56
CA ASP A 31 8.43 -5.66 -6.46
C ASP A 31 7.07 -5.06 -6.89
N GLN A 32 6.05 -5.90 -7.12
CA GLN A 32 4.70 -5.42 -7.47
C GLN A 32 4.03 -4.67 -6.31
N ILE A 33 4.06 -5.23 -5.09
CA ILE A 33 3.45 -4.59 -3.93
C ILE A 33 4.19 -3.32 -3.54
N ARG A 34 5.52 -3.29 -3.70
CA ARG A 34 6.34 -2.09 -3.48
C ARG A 34 5.96 -0.97 -4.43
N ASN A 35 5.83 -1.27 -5.72
CA ASN A 35 5.43 -0.28 -6.72
C ASN A 35 4.01 0.23 -6.48
N PHE A 36 3.08 -0.66 -6.07
CA PHE A 36 1.74 -0.26 -5.66
C PHE A 36 1.78 0.74 -4.50
N ILE A 37 2.45 0.40 -3.39
CA ILE A 37 2.56 1.27 -2.21
C ILE A 37 3.22 2.62 -2.56
N LYS A 38 4.29 2.59 -3.38
CA LYS A 38 4.96 3.80 -3.86
C LYS A 38 4.00 4.72 -4.59
N ASN A 39 3.28 4.19 -5.57
CA ASN A 39 2.36 4.98 -6.40
C ASN A 39 1.20 5.55 -5.58
N GLU A 40 0.64 4.80 -4.64
CA GLU A 40 -0.41 5.30 -3.75
C GLU A 40 0.10 6.45 -2.86
N ALA A 41 1.31 6.33 -2.31
CA ALA A 41 1.91 7.40 -1.51
C ALA A 41 2.20 8.68 -2.34
N GLU A 42 2.69 8.52 -3.57
CA GLU A 42 2.97 9.64 -4.47
C GLU A 42 1.69 10.35 -4.95
N LYS A 43 0.58 9.62 -5.15
CA LYS A 43 -0.74 10.23 -5.42
C LYS A 43 -1.22 11.12 -4.27
N CYS A 44 -0.88 10.77 -3.03
CA CYS A 44 -1.16 11.59 -1.86
C CYS A 44 -0.16 12.75 -1.67
N GLY A 45 0.82 12.90 -2.57
CA GLY A 45 1.84 13.95 -2.49
C GLY A 45 2.96 13.67 -1.49
N TYR A 46 3.11 12.42 -1.02
CA TYR A 46 4.16 12.05 -0.08
C TYR A 46 5.47 11.70 -0.79
N SER A 47 6.59 12.02 -0.16
CA SER A 47 7.90 11.62 -0.69
C SER A 47 8.19 10.15 -0.37
N THR A 48 8.68 9.41 -1.36
CA THR A 48 9.02 7.99 -1.26
C THR A 48 10.51 7.75 -1.51
N GLU A 49 11.06 6.72 -0.88
CA GLU A 49 12.44 6.27 -1.06
C GLU A 49 12.47 4.73 -1.03
N ILE A 50 13.29 4.11 -1.90
CA ILE A 50 13.56 2.67 -1.86
C ILE A 50 15.05 2.49 -1.61
N ASP A 51 15.40 1.77 -0.53
CA ASP A 51 16.80 1.54 -0.17
C ASP A 51 17.44 0.38 -0.97
N LYS A 52 18.73 0.14 -0.75
CA LYS A 52 19.48 -0.95 -1.41
C LYS A 52 18.98 -2.35 -1.06
N ALA A 53 18.39 -2.53 0.13
CA ALA A 53 17.79 -3.78 0.56
C ALA A 53 16.36 -3.95 0.02
N LYS A 54 15.89 -3.01 -0.81
CA LYS A 54 14.51 -2.92 -1.26
C LYS A 54 13.55 -2.86 -0.07
N ASN A 55 13.74 -1.94 0.86
CA ASN A 55 12.68 -1.47 1.74
C ASN A 55 12.09 -0.19 1.16
N ILE A 56 10.80 0.05 1.36
CA ILE A 56 10.14 1.31 0.97
C ILE A 56 9.91 2.17 2.21
N VAL A 57 10.29 3.44 2.13
CA VAL A 57 10.06 4.45 3.16
C VAL A 57 9.17 5.53 2.57
N ILE A 58 8.10 5.86 3.28
CA ILE A 58 7.20 6.97 2.95
C ILE A 58 7.34 8.02 4.06
N ARG A 59 7.60 9.27 3.68
CA ARG A 59 7.70 10.37 4.64
C ARG A 59 6.48 11.27 4.51
N ILE A 60 5.71 11.34 5.59
CA ILE A 60 4.57 12.22 5.74
C ILE A 60 5.04 13.38 6.61
N ARG A 61 4.91 14.61 6.11
CA ARG A 61 5.19 15.79 6.93
C ARG A 61 3.98 16.03 7.83
N SER A 62 4.21 16.24 9.12
CA SER A 62 3.19 16.85 9.96
C SER A 62 3.02 18.30 9.50
N ASN A 63 1.77 18.72 9.34
CA ASN A 63 1.45 20.14 9.35
C ASN A 63 1.71 20.72 10.75
#